data_AF-E3HA40-F1
#
_entry.id   AF-E3HA40-F1
#
_cell.length_a   1.000
_cell.length_b   1.000
_cell.length_c   1.000
_cell.angle_alpha   90.00
_cell.angle_beta   90.00
_cell.angle_gamma   90.00
#
_symmetry.space_group_name_H-M   'P 1'
#
loop_
_entity.id
_entity.type
_entity.pdbx_description
1 polymer ?
#
loop_
_entity_poly.entity_id
_entity_poly.type
_entity_poly.pdbx_seq_one_letter_code
_entity_poly.pdbx_strand_id
1 'polypeptide(L)'
;MAKKDYYEILGISKDASEAEIKKAYRKAAMKYHPDKFTNANDDEKKNAEAKFKELNDAYQVLSDSQKRAQYDRFGHAAFEQGGAGGAGGFGGFGGFGDFEDLGDIFSSFFGGSGFGDQRGRRRTVQPGADLRYSVEITLEEASKGVEKHIKYEKNGKCHKCSGTGAEPGSGMQTCSKCNGQGRVKQTQRTMLGNFETVVECDQCNGKGEVPKKKCSNCGGTGIEKEVVEKTVKIPAGIDDGQRLRLSGMGEASPSGGPNGDLYIYIKVKQHSIFERIDDDLVCEIPISYAHATLGGDLEIPTIDGKIKMKIPAGTQNGKVFRLKEKGMPNTRGYGRGDQLVKIVIEIPTNLNDSQKELLKSFDKSLKDKNYNMKKTFFDKIKNLFV
;
A
#
# COMPACT_ATOMS: atom_id res chain seq x y z
N MET A 1 21.88 -12.05 40.97
CA MET A 1 20.60 -11.56 41.53
C MET A 1 19.49 -12.29 40.81
N ALA A 2 18.52 -12.86 41.52
CA ALA A 2 17.37 -13.52 40.87
C ALA A 2 16.63 -12.50 39.99
N LYS A 3 16.38 -12.84 38.72
CA LYS A 3 15.59 -12.00 37.82
C LYS A 3 14.18 -11.85 38.41
N LYS A 4 13.65 -10.62 38.42
CA LYS A 4 12.29 -10.34 38.92
C LYS A 4 11.25 -11.09 38.10
N ASP A 5 10.15 -11.49 38.73
CA ASP A 5 9.05 -12.17 38.05
C ASP A 5 8.39 -11.21 37.04
N TYR A 6 8.07 -11.68 35.83
CA TYR A 6 7.43 -10.84 34.80
C TYR A 6 6.05 -10.33 35.22
N TYR A 7 5.33 -11.08 36.05
CA TYR A 7 4.06 -10.64 36.62
C TYR A 7 4.26 -9.49 37.62
N GLU A 8 5.34 -9.52 38.40
CA GLU A 8 5.71 -8.43 39.32
C GLU A 8 6.17 -7.18 38.56
N ILE A 9 6.90 -7.35 37.45
CA ILE A 9 7.35 -6.25 36.58
C ILE A 9 6.15 -5.50 35.99
N LEU A 10 5.12 -6.21 35.52
CA LEU A 10 3.89 -5.61 35.02
C LEU A 10 2.90 -5.21 36.14
N GLY A 11 3.13 -5.63 37.38
CA GLY A 11 2.28 -5.33 38.53
C GLY A 11 0.91 -6.00 38.46
N ILE A 12 0.85 -7.23 37.97
CA ILE A 12 -0.37 -8.01 37.72
C ILE A 12 -0.32 -9.38 38.41
N SER A 13 -1.48 -10.01 38.60
CA SER A 13 -1.56 -11.38 39.11
C SER A 13 -1.14 -12.41 38.04
N LYS A 14 -0.68 -13.59 38.46
CA LYS A 14 -0.39 -14.73 37.58
C LYS A 14 -1.63 -15.22 36.82
N ASP A 15 -2.81 -14.99 37.37
CA ASP A 15 -4.10 -15.34 36.76
C ASP A 15 -4.66 -14.24 35.83
N ALA A 16 -3.88 -13.19 35.54
CA ALA A 16 -4.34 -12.08 34.71
C ALA A 16 -4.70 -12.54 33.28
N SER A 17 -5.81 -12.00 32.77
CA SER A 17 -6.23 -12.19 31.38
C SER A 17 -5.30 -11.45 30.39
N GLU A 18 -5.28 -11.87 29.12
CA GLU A 18 -4.51 -11.19 28.07
C GLU A 18 -4.86 -9.70 27.94
N ALA A 19 -6.13 -9.36 28.16
CA ALA A 19 -6.62 -7.99 28.15
C ALA A 19 -6.03 -7.16 29.31
N GLU A 20 -5.88 -7.75 30.49
CA GLU A 20 -5.28 -7.11 31.67
C GLU A 20 -3.77 -6.93 31.50
N ILE A 21 -3.08 -7.92 30.93
CA ILE A 21 -1.64 -7.85 30.60
C ILE A 21 -1.39 -6.66 29.64
N LYS A 22 -2.18 -6.57 28.56
CA LYS A 22 -2.08 -5.50 27.57
C LYS A 22 -2.38 -4.12 28.17
N LYS A 23 -3.36 -4.04 29.07
CA LYS A 23 -3.73 -2.79 29.74
C LYS A 23 -2.66 -2.34 30.73
N ALA A 24 -2.09 -3.26 31.50
CA ALA A 24 -1.02 -3.01 32.45
C ALA A 24 0.26 -2.54 31.73
N TYR A 25 0.65 -3.23 30.65
CA TYR A 25 1.80 -2.84 29.83
C TYR A 25 1.63 -1.43 29.25
N ARG A 26 0.48 -1.10 28.64
CA ARG A 26 0.23 0.25 28.11
C ARG A 26 0.36 1.34 29.17
N LYS A 27 -0.17 1.09 30.38
CA LYS A 27 -0.10 2.03 31.51
C LYS A 27 1.34 2.21 32.00
N ALA A 28 2.11 1.14 32.06
CA ALA A 28 3.50 1.17 32.51
C ALA A 28 4.45 1.76 31.44
N ALA A 29 4.28 1.41 30.17
CA ALA A 29 5.02 1.95 29.04
C ALA A 29 4.81 3.46 28.90
N MET A 30 3.58 3.97 29.07
CA MET A 30 3.31 5.40 29.10
C MET A 30 3.91 6.12 30.32
N LYS A 31 4.22 5.40 31.41
CA LYS A 31 4.84 5.97 32.61
C LYS A 31 6.36 6.08 32.47
N TYR A 32 6.99 5.13 31.79
CA TYR A 32 8.44 5.03 31.61
C TYR A 32 8.92 5.34 30.18
N HIS A 33 8.08 5.98 29.36
CA HIS A 33 8.43 6.32 27.98
C HIS A 33 9.57 7.36 27.93
N PRO A 34 10.59 7.18 27.07
CA PRO A 34 11.74 8.08 26.98
C PRO A 34 11.36 9.57 26.82
N ASP A 35 10.33 9.86 26.03
CA ASP A 35 9.84 11.23 25.78
C ASP A 35 9.43 11.99 27.05
N LYS A 36 8.96 11.28 28.10
CA LYS A 36 8.58 11.91 29.39
C LYS A 36 9.77 12.28 30.26
N PHE A 37 10.94 11.72 29.98
CA PHE A 37 12.17 11.92 30.75
C PHE A 37 13.20 12.76 29.98
N THR A 38 12.77 13.46 28.92
CA THR A 38 13.63 14.35 28.11
C THR A 38 14.30 15.45 28.95
N ASN A 39 13.57 16.02 29.92
CA ASN A 39 14.04 17.08 30.84
C ASN A 39 14.53 16.56 32.22
N ALA A 40 14.71 15.24 32.39
CA ALA A 40 15.11 14.62 33.66
C ALA A 40 16.65 14.47 33.77
N ASN A 41 17.15 14.28 35.00
CA ASN A 41 18.58 14.05 35.26
C ASN A 41 19.05 12.71 34.65
N ASP A 42 20.35 12.58 34.38
CA ASP A 42 20.92 11.40 33.70
C ASP A 42 20.64 10.07 34.43
N ASP A 43 20.59 10.09 35.77
CA ASP A 43 20.26 8.91 36.57
C ASP A 43 18.77 8.53 36.46
N GLU A 44 17.88 9.49 36.28
CA GLU A 44 16.45 9.24 36.09
C GLU A 44 16.17 8.69 34.69
N LYS A 45 16.89 9.17 33.67
CA LYS A 45 16.85 8.64 32.30
C LYS A 45 17.29 7.18 32.25
N LYS A 46 18.44 6.85 32.87
CA LYS A 46 18.94 5.47 32.93
C LYS A 46 18.00 4.53 33.67
N ASN A 47 17.40 4.99 34.78
CA ASN A 47 16.42 4.20 35.52
C ASN A 47 15.10 3.99 34.75
N ALA A 48 14.64 5.00 33.99
CA ALA A 48 13.46 4.88 33.14
C ALA A 48 13.70 3.90 31.99
N GLU A 49 14.87 3.97 31.35
CA GLU A 49 15.27 3.07 30.26
C GLU A 49 15.38 1.62 30.73
N ALA A 50 16.02 1.37 31.89
CA ALA A 50 16.13 0.03 32.46
C ALA A 50 14.75 -0.57 32.77
N LYS A 51 13.84 0.22 33.36
CA LYS A 51 12.46 -0.22 33.63
C LYS A 51 11.65 -0.43 32.36
N PHE A 52 11.85 0.41 31.35
CA PHE A 52 11.18 0.26 30.06
C PHE A 52 11.60 -1.03 29.36
N LYS A 53 12.89 -1.37 29.42
CA LYS A 53 13.42 -2.64 28.91
C LYS A 53 12.82 -3.85 29.65
N GLU A 54 12.79 -3.83 30.98
CA GLU A 54 12.17 -4.89 31.78
C GLU A 54 10.68 -5.08 31.44
N LEU A 55 9.94 -3.98 31.21
CA LEU A 55 8.52 -4.02 30.84
C LEU A 55 8.28 -4.62 29.45
N ASN A 56 9.15 -4.33 28.49
CA ASN A 56 9.08 -4.90 27.14
C ASN A 56 9.34 -6.41 27.16
N ASP A 57 10.38 -6.83 27.87
CA ASP A 57 10.72 -8.25 28.01
C ASP A 57 9.56 -9.03 28.67
N ALA A 58 8.96 -8.47 29.72
CA ALA A 58 7.81 -9.05 30.40
C ALA A 58 6.59 -9.16 29.47
N TYR A 59 6.29 -8.12 28.70
CA TYR A 59 5.16 -8.13 27.77
C TYR A 59 5.37 -9.14 26.63
N GLN A 60 6.58 -9.23 26.07
CA GLN A 60 6.88 -10.16 24.97
C GLN A 60 6.66 -11.62 25.36
N VAL A 61 6.95 -11.98 26.61
CA VAL A 61 6.74 -13.34 27.13
C VAL A 61 5.29 -13.56 27.54
N LEU A 62 4.66 -12.60 28.23
CA LEU A 62 3.30 -12.77 28.76
C LEU A 62 2.18 -12.51 27.75
N SER A 63 2.43 -11.80 26.64
CA SER A 63 1.43 -11.53 25.61
C SER A 63 1.18 -12.71 24.67
N ASP A 64 2.10 -13.68 24.63
CA ASP A 64 2.00 -14.87 23.79
C ASP A 64 1.62 -16.07 24.68
N SER A 65 0.50 -16.72 24.35
CA SER A 65 -0.04 -17.82 25.15
C SER A 65 0.92 -19.02 25.27
N GLN A 66 1.73 -19.29 24.24
CA GLN A 66 2.71 -20.38 24.27
C GLN A 66 3.93 -20.02 25.10
N LYS A 67 4.46 -18.79 24.96
CA LYS A 67 5.61 -18.31 25.75
C LYS A 67 5.25 -18.14 27.22
N ARG A 68 4.05 -17.63 27.52
CA ARG A 68 3.51 -17.55 28.88
C ARG A 68 3.45 -18.93 29.53
N ALA A 69 2.89 -19.92 28.82
CA ALA A 69 2.82 -21.29 29.34
C ALA A 69 4.20 -21.92 29.58
N GLN A 70 5.22 -21.58 28.78
CA GLN A 70 6.60 -22.01 29.02
C GLN A 70 7.23 -21.31 30.22
N TYR A 71 7.02 -20.00 30.35
CA TYR A 71 7.45 -19.21 31.51
C TYR A 71 6.82 -19.71 32.80
N ASP A 72 5.52 -20.00 32.79
CA ASP A 72 4.80 -20.49 33.97
C ASP A 72 5.29 -21.88 34.41
N ARG A 73 5.83 -22.69 33.49
CA ARG A 73 6.33 -24.05 33.77
C ARG A 73 7.80 -24.09 34.20
N PHE A 74 8.64 -23.23 33.62
CA PHE A 74 10.10 -23.33 33.75
C PHE A 74 10.75 -22.04 34.26
N GLY A 75 9.97 -20.99 34.50
CA GLY A 75 10.45 -19.66 34.88
C GLY A 75 11.37 -19.05 33.84
N HIS A 76 12.29 -18.18 34.28
CA HIS A 76 13.29 -17.55 33.42
C HIS A 76 14.24 -18.54 32.73
N ALA A 77 14.37 -19.78 33.24
CA ALA A 77 15.26 -20.79 32.68
C ALA A 77 14.79 -21.32 31.31
N ALA A 78 13.49 -21.23 30.98
CA ALA A 78 12.95 -21.61 29.67
C ALA A 78 13.54 -20.80 28.51
N PHE A 79 14.06 -19.60 28.80
CA PHE A 79 14.57 -18.66 27.80
C PHE A 79 16.07 -18.39 27.95
N GLU A 80 16.75 -19.02 28.92
CA GLU A 80 18.20 -18.94 29.09
C GLU A 80 18.95 -20.04 28.32
N GLN A 81 18.29 -21.16 27.99
CA GLN A 81 18.93 -22.28 27.29
C GLN A 81 18.84 -22.14 25.76
N GLY A 82 19.36 -21.02 25.24
CA GLY A 82 19.63 -20.78 23.82
C GLY A 82 21.13 -20.61 23.51
N GLY A 83 22.01 -20.77 24.51
CA GLY A 83 23.45 -20.52 24.40
C GLY A 83 24.30 -21.79 24.42
N ALA A 84 24.26 -22.60 23.35
CA ALA A 84 25.31 -23.59 23.06
C ALA A 84 25.25 -24.02 21.58
N GLY A 85 25.94 -23.30 20.69
CA GLY A 85 26.14 -23.74 19.31
C GLY A 85 26.25 -22.61 18.27
N GLY A 86 27.33 -21.84 18.33
CA GLY A 86 27.97 -21.18 17.17
C GLY A 86 27.14 -20.26 16.26
N ALA A 87 27.20 -18.94 16.52
CA ALA A 87 27.68 -17.90 15.58
C ALA A 87 27.19 -16.50 16.01
N GLY A 88 28.13 -15.57 16.20
CA GLY A 88 27.94 -14.14 15.98
C GLY A 88 27.01 -13.38 16.93
N GLY A 89 27.58 -12.52 17.77
CA GLY A 89 26.85 -11.70 18.74
C GLY A 89 25.90 -10.69 18.09
N PHE A 90 24.80 -10.39 18.79
CA PHE A 90 23.91 -9.29 18.45
C PHE A 90 24.04 -8.18 19.49
N GLY A 91 25.13 -7.42 19.35
CA GLY A 91 25.30 -6.12 19.97
C GLY A 91 25.33 -5.05 18.87
N GLY A 92 24.29 -4.20 18.84
CA GLY A 92 24.36 -2.86 18.24
C GLY A 92 23.74 -2.68 16.84
N PHE A 93 22.49 -2.20 16.82
CA PHE A 93 21.87 -1.16 15.94
C PHE A 93 20.35 -1.32 16.14
N GLY A 94 19.54 -0.34 16.51
CA GLY A 94 19.46 1.00 15.95
C GLY A 94 18.55 0.97 14.72
N GLY A 95 17.25 1.24 14.87
CA GLY A 95 16.36 1.48 13.73
C GLY A 95 15.03 0.72 13.76
N PHE A 96 13.94 1.50 13.81
CA PHE A 96 12.58 1.07 13.54
C PHE A 96 12.45 0.47 12.13
N GLY A 97 11.71 -0.63 12.01
CA GLY A 97 11.06 -1.05 10.78
C GLY A 97 11.72 -2.20 10.03
N ASP A 98 11.59 -3.43 10.52
CA ASP A 98 11.37 -4.64 9.68
C ASP A 98 11.16 -5.87 10.58
N PHE A 99 9.93 -6.12 11.04
CA PHE A 99 9.61 -7.23 11.96
C PHE A 99 8.57 -8.19 11.38
N GLU A 100 8.46 -8.26 10.06
CA GLU A 100 7.61 -9.25 9.35
C GLU A 100 8.41 -10.45 8.82
N ASP A 101 9.75 -10.33 8.71
CA ASP A 101 10.58 -11.33 8.03
C ASP A 101 11.38 -12.26 8.97
N LEU A 102 11.22 -12.11 10.29
CA LEU A 102 11.86 -13.00 11.29
C LEU A 102 10.94 -14.15 11.75
N GLY A 103 9.71 -14.23 11.23
CA GLY A 103 8.77 -15.33 11.47
C GLY A 103 9.05 -16.58 10.61
N ASP A 104 9.53 -16.38 9.39
CA ASP A 104 9.69 -17.46 8.40
C ASP A 104 11.03 -18.18 8.47
N ILE A 105 12.05 -17.55 9.08
CA ILE A 105 13.37 -18.17 9.30
C ILE A 105 13.41 -19.02 10.59
N PHE A 106 12.59 -18.70 11.59
CA PHE A 106 12.53 -19.50 12.83
C PHE A 106 11.60 -20.73 12.70
N SER A 107 10.61 -20.67 11.81
CA SER A 107 9.70 -21.80 11.51
C SER A 107 10.38 -22.94 10.73
N SER A 108 11.43 -22.62 9.97
CA SER A 108 12.19 -23.58 9.16
C SER A 108 13.34 -24.27 9.92
N PHE A 109 13.75 -23.73 11.08
CA PHE A 109 14.85 -24.30 11.88
C PHE A 109 14.38 -25.11 13.11
N PHE A 110 13.21 -24.79 13.70
CA PHE A 110 12.65 -25.49 14.87
C PHE A 110 11.50 -26.46 14.54
N GLY A 111 11.29 -26.79 13.26
CA GLY A 111 10.26 -27.73 12.80
C GLY A 111 10.72 -29.20 12.72
N GLY A 112 11.95 -29.51 13.12
CA GLY A 112 12.61 -30.80 12.87
C GLY A 112 12.97 -31.58 14.12
N SER A 113 12.00 -31.99 14.94
CA SER A 113 12.04 -33.24 15.74
C SER A 113 10.82 -33.38 16.66
N GLY A 114 10.03 -34.41 16.41
CA GLY A 114 9.36 -35.16 17.48
C GLY A 114 8.02 -34.66 17.98
N PHE A 115 7.00 -34.50 17.12
CA PHE A 115 5.61 -34.71 17.53
C PHE A 115 4.81 -35.30 16.37
N GLY A 116 4.07 -36.37 16.67
CA GLY A 116 3.37 -37.21 15.69
C GLY A 116 2.54 -36.43 14.68
N ASP A 117 2.87 -36.65 13.41
CA ASP A 117 2.19 -36.09 12.24
C ASP A 117 0.85 -36.81 12.02
N GLN A 118 -0.08 -36.56 12.93
CA GLN A 118 -1.47 -37.00 12.86
C GLN A 118 -2.39 -35.80 12.61
N ARG A 119 -1.94 -34.84 11.79
CA ARG A 119 -2.81 -33.82 11.18
C ARG A 119 -3.13 -34.27 9.76
N GLY A 120 -4.36 -34.75 9.59
CA GLY A 120 -4.89 -35.15 8.29
C GLY A 120 -4.64 -34.09 7.22
N ARG A 121 -3.85 -34.50 6.22
CA ARG A 121 -3.95 -34.17 4.79
C ARG A 121 -5.14 -33.24 4.45
N ARG A 122 -4.98 -31.92 4.61
CA ARG A 122 -5.77 -31.00 3.79
C ARG A 122 -5.05 -30.84 2.47
N ARG A 123 -5.68 -31.33 1.40
CA ARG A 123 -5.36 -30.96 0.01
C ARG A 123 -5.33 -29.43 -0.03
N THR A 124 -4.15 -28.81 -0.02
CA THR A 124 -4.07 -27.36 -0.19
C THR A 124 -4.39 -27.08 -1.64
N VAL A 125 -5.66 -26.85 -1.92
CA VAL A 125 -6.10 -26.48 -3.25
C VAL A 125 -5.60 -25.06 -3.50
N GLN A 126 -4.59 -24.92 -4.36
CA GLN A 126 -4.04 -23.62 -4.69
C GLN A 126 -5.10 -22.78 -5.41
N PRO A 127 -5.29 -21.50 -5.07
CA PRO A 127 -6.13 -20.61 -5.85
C PRO A 127 -5.51 -20.40 -7.25
N GLY A 128 -6.34 -19.96 -8.19
CA GLY A 128 -5.83 -19.45 -9.46
C GLY A 128 -5.03 -18.18 -9.28
N ALA A 129 -4.19 -17.85 -10.26
CA ALA A 129 -3.39 -16.63 -10.23
C ALA A 129 -4.26 -15.38 -10.41
N ASP A 130 -3.85 -14.30 -9.75
CA ASP A 130 -4.50 -13.01 -9.91
C ASP A 130 -4.12 -12.36 -11.25
N LEU A 131 -5.05 -11.61 -11.82
CA LEU A 131 -4.85 -10.85 -13.05
C LEU A 131 -4.74 -9.36 -12.76
N ARG A 132 -3.92 -8.68 -13.56
CA ARG A 132 -3.77 -7.22 -13.55
C ARG A 132 -4.27 -6.66 -14.87
N TYR A 133 -5.18 -5.69 -14.79
CA TYR A 133 -5.69 -4.97 -15.95
C TYR A 133 -5.61 -3.47 -15.70
N SER A 134 -5.13 -2.70 -16.67
CA SER A 134 -5.01 -1.25 -16.54
C SER A 134 -6.10 -0.56 -17.35
N VAL A 135 -6.85 0.33 -16.73
CA VAL A 135 -7.86 1.16 -17.41
C VAL A 135 -7.40 2.61 -17.38
N GLU A 136 -7.26 3.20 -18.54
CA GLU A 136 -6.99 4.64 -18.66
C GLU A 136 -8.31 5.42 -18.67
N ILE A 137 -8.40 6.44 -17.82
CA ILE A 137 -9.55 7.36 -17.75
C ILE A 137 -9.08 8.81 -17.84
N THR A 138 -9.98 9.71 -18.24
CA THR A 138 -9.68 11.15 -18.20
C THR A 138 -10.00 11.74 -16.82
N LEU A 139 -9.53 12.97 -16.56
CA LEU A 139 -9.79 13.65 -15.30
C LEU A 139 -11.29 13.96 -15.12
N GLU A 140 -12.01 14.25 -16.20
CA GLU A 140 -13.45 14.48 -16.19
C GLU A 140 -14.23 13.20 -15.88
N GLU A 141 -13.80 12.06 -16.44
CA GLU A 141 -14.35 10.74 -16.11
C GLU A 141 -14.09 10.38 -14.65
N ALA A 142 -12.88 10.67 -14.15
CA ALA A 142 -12.54 10.50 -12.74
C ALA A 142 -13.41 11.38 -11.84
N SER A 143 -13.74 12.61 -12.24
CA SER A 143 -14.55 13.52 -11.44
C SER A 143 -16.03 13.12 -11.37
N LYS A 144 -16.60 12.52 -12.43
CA LYS A 144 -18.03 12.17 -12.47
C LYS A 144 -18.28 10.71 -12.09
N GLY A 145 -17.25 9.88 -12.14
CA GLY A 145 -17.41 8.43 -12.17
C GLY A 145 -17.86 7.96 -13.55
N VAL A 146 -17.47 6.75 -13.92
CA VAL A 146 -17.75 6.21 -15.26
C VAL A 146 -17.93 4.71 -15.21
N GLU A 147 -18.82 4.18 -16.04
CA GLU A 147 -18.90 2.75 -16.30
C GLU A 147 -18.05 2.44 -17.54
N LYS A 148 -17.04 1.58 -17.38
CA LYS A 148 -16.17 1.15 -18.50
C LYS A 148 -16.42 -0.31 -18.81
N HIS A 149 -16.54 -0.63 -20.08
CA HIS A 149 -16.54 -2.00 -20.58
C HIS A 149 -15.09 -2.46 -20.76
N ILE A 150 -14.68 -3.45 -19.99
CA ILE A 150 -13.37 -4.07 -20.11
C ILE A 150 -13.50 -5.42 -20.81
N LYS A 151 -12.52 -5.71 -21.65
CA LYS A 151 -12.36 -6.99 -22.34
C LYS A 151 -10.96 -7.51 -22.05
N TYR A 152 -10.88 -8.70 -21.48
CA TYR A 152 -9.60 -9.32 -21.15
C TYR A 152 -9.68 -10.84 -21.36
N GLU A 153 -8.50 -11.42 -21.60
CA GLU A 153 -8.34 -12.86 -21.75
C GLU A 153 -7.88 -13.45 -20.42
N LYS A 154 -8.44 -14.62 -20.09
CA LYS A 154 -8.02 -15.40 -18.95
C LYS A 154 -8.08 -16.89 -19.27
N ASN A 155 -7.37 -17.66 -18.49
CA ASN A 155 -7.50 -19.10 -18.37
C ASN A 155 -8.74 -19.41 -17.52
N GLY A 156 -9.86 -19.70 -18.17
CA GLY A 156 -11.11 -20.12 -17.56
C GLY A 156 -11.18 -21.63 -17.31
N LYS A 157 -12.26 -22.07 -16.66
CA LYS A 157 -12.57 -23.50 -16.57
C LYS A 157 -13.05 -23.98 -17.93
N CYS A 158 -12.52 -25.10 -18.41
CA CYS A 158 -12.96 -25.68 -19.67
C CYS A 158 -14.48 -25.94 -19.66
N HIS A 159 -15.22 -25.32 -20.58
CA HIS A 159 -16.68 -25.43 -20.69
C HIS A 159 -17.14 -26.89 -20.83
N LYS A 160 -16.37 -27.72 -21.55
CA LYS A 160 -16.71 -29.12 -21.81
C LYS A 160 -16.59 -30.01 -20.57
N CYS A 161 -15.52 -29.86 -19.79
CA CYS A 161 -15.24 -30.74 -18.64
C CYS A 161 -15.42 -30.06 -17.27
N SER A 162 -15.84 -28.79 -17.25
CA SER A 162 -16.06 -27.97 -16.05
C SER A 162 -14.85 -27.92 -15.09
N GLY A 163 -13.62 -28.00 -15.62
CA GLY A 163 -12.41 -27.98 -14.80
C GLY A 163 -11.84 -29.36 -14.41
N THR A 164 -12.54 -30.45 -14.68
CA THR A 164 -12.09 -31.79 -14.26
C THR A 164 -10.94 -32.35 -15.09
N GLY A 165 -10.81 -31.93 -16.35
CA GLY A 165 -9.86 -32.49 -17.30
C GLY A 165 -10.27 -33.86 -17.88
N ALA A 166 -11.36 -34.45 -17.39
CA ALA A 166 -11.92 -35.69 -17.92
C ALA A 166 -12.92 -35.43 -19.04
N GLU A 167 -12.99 -36.34 -20.01
CA GLU A 167 -14.09 -36.34 -20.97
C GLU A 167 -15.42 -36.55 -20.21
N PRO A 168 -16.49 -35.79 -20.51
CA PRO A 168 -17.78 -35.96 -19.84
C PRO A 168 -18.23 -37.43 -19.85
N GLY A 169 -18.57 -37.96 -18.67
CA GLY A 169 -18.97 -39.36 -18.49
C GLY A 169 -17.81 -40.37 -18.32
N SER A 170 -16.56 -39.99 -18.58
CA SER A 170 -15.40 -40.88 -18.42
C SER A 170 -14.92 -41.03 -16.97
N GLY A 171 -15.25 -40.07 -16.10
CA GLY A 171 -14.84 -40.05 -14.69
C GLY A 171 -13.33 -39.95 -14.46
N MET A 172 -12.96 -39.87 -13.18
CA MET A 172 -11.58 -39.85 -12.71
C MET A 172 -11.16 -41.23 -12.20
N GLN A 173 -9.86 -41.53 -12.22
CA GLN A 173 -9.28 -42.72 -11.59
C GLN A 173 -8.11 -42.31 -10.71
N THR A 174 -7.83 -43.09 -9.66
CA THR A 174 -6.69 -42.85 -8.77
C THR A 174 -5.39 -42.94 -9.55
N CYS A 175 -4.49 -41.97 -9.35
CA CYS A 175 -3.19 -41.96 -10.00
C CYS A 175 -2.35 -43.15 -9.52
N SER A 176 -1.93 -44.02 -10.44
CA SER A 176 -1.13 -45.21 -10.14
C SER A 176 0.30 -44.89 -9.68
N LYS A 177 0.87 -43.76 -10.11
CA LYS A 177 2.24 -43.37 -9.76
C LYS A 177 2.39 -42.89 -8.33
N CYS A 178 1.40 -42.14 -7.82
CA CYS A 178 1.41 -41.66 -6.43
C CYS A 178 0.38 -42.36 -5.54
N ASN A 179 -0.39 -43.33 -6.05
CA ASN A 179 -1.47 -44.02 -5.33
C ASN A 179 -2.44 -43.06 -4.62
N GLY A 180 -2.83 -41.98 -5.30
CA GLY A 180 -3.73 -40.98 -4.74
C GLY A 180 -3.08 -39.95 -3.81
N GLN A 181 -1.76 -40.05 -3.57
CA GLN A 181 -1.05 -39.17 -2.63
C GLN A 181 -0.67 -37.81 -3.21
N GLY A 182 -0.71 -37.64 -4.53
CA GLY A 182 -0.38 -36.39 -5.23
C GLY A 182 1.11 -36.03 -5.27
N ARG A 183 1.96 -36.73 -4.49
CA ARG A 183 3.40 -36.50 -4.38
C ARG A 183 4.15 -37.83 -4.49
N VAL A 184 5.40 -37.76 -4.94
CA VAL A 184 6.30 -38.91 -5.04
C VAL A 184 7.63 -38.58 -4.35
N LYS A 185 8.24 -39.57 -3.70
CA LYS A 185 9.58 -39.42 -3.12
C LYS A 185 10.61 -39.62 -4.23
N GLN A 186 11.46 -38.62 -4.45
CA GLN A 186 12.58 -38.70 -5.38
C GLN A 186 13.87 -38.79 -4.57
N THR A 187 14.51 -39.96 -4.62
CA THR A 187 15.80 -40.19 -3.97
C THR A 187 16.91 -39.79 -4.95
N GLN A 188 17.65 -38.74 -4.66
CA GLN A 188 18.82 -38.33 -5.42
C GLN A 188 20.09 -38.79 -4.68
N ARG A 189 20.91 -39.61 -5.34
CA ARG A 189 22.20 -40.02 -4.78
C ARG A 189 23.21 -38.89 -4.99
N THR A 190 23.82 -38.42 -3.91
CA THR A 190 24.88 -37.41 -3.91
C THR A 190 26.15 -38.00 -3.29
N MET A 191 27.29 -37.30 -3.47
CA MET A 191 28.58 -37.69 -2.87
C MET A 191 28.52 -37.77 -1.32
N LEU A 192 27.53 -37.12 -0.70
CA LEU A 192 27.28 -37.07 0.74
C LEU A 192 26.21 -38.08 1.23
N GLY A 193 25.68 -38.92 0.33
CA GLY A 193 24.64 -39.91 0.64
C GLY A 193 23.37 -39.76 -0.19
N ASN A 194 22.32 -40.49 0.19
CA ASN A 194 21.02 -40.44 -0.46
C ASN A 194 20.20 -39.29 0.13
N PHE A 195 19.86 -38.29 -0.69
CA PHE A 195 18.96 -37.21 -0.30
C PHE A 195 17.56 -37.53 -0.84
N GLU A 196 16.57 -37.65 0.05
CA GLU A 196 15.17 -37.86 -0.34
C GLU A 196 14.41 -36.54 -0.35
N THR A 197 13.95 -36.13 -1.53
CA THR A 197 13.09 -34.95 -1.69
C THR A 197 11.68 -35.41 -2.07
N VAL A 198 10.66 -34.83 -1.46
CA VAL A 198 9.26 -35.04 -1.87
C VAL A 198 8.93 -34.04 -2.96
N VAL A 199 8.59 -34.54 -4.15
CA VAL A 199 8.19 -33.71 -5.30
C VAL A 199 6.73 -33.98 -5.67
N GLU A 200 6.10 -33.03 -6.34
CA GLU A 200 4.74 -33.23 -6.88
C GLU A 200 4.75 -34.34 -7.95
N CYS A 201 3.70 -35.16 -7.96
CA CYS A 201 3.60 -36.24 -8.93
C CYS A 201 3.34 -35.65 -10.33
N ASP A 202 4.28 -35.83 -11.24
CA ASP A 202 4.22 -35.46 -12.67
C ASP A 202 3.01 -36.01 -13.44
N GLN A 203 2.44 -37.14 -13.03
CA GLN A 203 1.29 -37.76 -13.71
C GLN A 203 -0.05 -37.11 -13.33
N CYS A 204 -0.21 -36.68 -12.08
CA CYS A 204 -1.47 -36.08 -11.60
C CYS A 204 -1.33 -34.61 -11.20
N ASN A 205 -0.14 -34.02 -11.30
CA ASN A 205 0.18 -32.65 -10.88
C ASN A 205 -0.40 -32.31 -9.51
N GLY A 206 -0.13 -33.14 -8.51
CA GLY A 206 -0.66 -32.93 -7.15
C GLY A 206 -2.10 -33.39 -6.88
N LYS A 207 -2.92 -33.64 -7.91
CA LYS A 207 -4.36 -33.96 -7.74
C LYS A 207 -4.65 -35.33 -7.11
N GLY A 208 -3.74 -36.29 -7.25
CA GLY A 208 -3.91 -37.68 -6.82
C GLY A 208 -4.85 -38.51 -7.72
N GLU A 209 -5.55 -37.88 -8.64
CA GLU A 209 -6.45 -38.52 -9.60
C GLU A 209 -6.10 -38.07 -11.01
N VAL A 210 -6.30 -38.97 -11.98
CA VAL A 210 -6.09 -38.73 -13.41
C VAL A 210 -7.36 -39.04 -14.18
N PRO A 211 -7.67 -38.33 -15.27
CA PRO A 211 -8.84 -38.62 -16.09
C PRO A 211 -8.67 -39.98 -16.80
N LYS A 212 -9.70 -40.84 -16.79
CA LYS A 212 -9.67 -42.11 -17.54
C LYS A 212 -9.53 -41.87 -19.04
N LYS A 213 -10.25 -40.86 -19.56
CA LYS A 213 -10.11 -40.31 -20.90
C LYS A 213 -9.90 -38.81 -20.78
N LYS A 214 -8.79 -38.30 -21.33
CA LYS A 214 -8.49 -36.87 -21.36
C LYS A 214 -9.58 -36.13 -22.15
N CYS A 215 -10.01 -34.98 -21.64
CA CYS A 215 -10.96 -34.13 -22.34
C CYS A 215 -10.39 -33.70 -23.71
N SER A 216 -11.19 -33.83 -24.77
CA SER A 216 -10.77 -33.50 -26.14
C SER A 216 -10.45 -32.01 -26.34
N ASN A 217 -11.05 -31.13 -25.53
CA ASN A 217 -10.92 -29.68 -25.70
C ASN A 217 -9.69 -29.11 -24.97
N CYS A 218 -9.50 -29.48 -23.70
CA CYS A 218 -8.39 -28.97 -22.88
C CYS A 218 -7.20 -29.94 -22.77
N GLY A 219 -7.23 -31.10 -23.45
CA GLY A 219 -6.15 -32.08 -23.42
C GLY A 219 -5.86 -32.68 -22.04
N GLY A 220 -6.79 -32.59 -21.09
CA GLY A 220 -6.62 -33.08 -19.71
C GLY A 220 -6.23 -32.02 -18.67
N THR A 221 -5.98 -30.76 -19.04
CA THR A 221 -5.59 -29.71 -18.08
C THR A 221 -6.75 -29.22 -17.21
N GLY A 222 -7.97 -29.21 -17.77
CA GLY A 222 -9.18 -28.65 -17.15
C GLY A 222 -9.36 -27.15 -17.39
N ILE A 223 -8.42 -26.50 -18.08
CA ILE A 223 -8.40 -25.05 -18.28
C ILE A 223 -8.45 -24.76 -19.78
N GLU A 224 -9.11 -23.66 -20.17
CA GLU A 224 -9.11 -23.14 -21.53
C GLU A 224 -8.99 -21.62 -21.55
N LYS A 225 -8.57 -21.04 -22.68
CA LYS A 225 -8.60 -19.59 -22.86
C LYS A 225 -10.04 -19.11 -23.04
N GLU A 226 -10.44 -18.16 -22.23
CA GLU A 226 -11.75 -17.54 -22.20
C GLU A 226 -11.58 -16.01 -22.35
N VAL A 227 -12.38 -15.41 -23.23
CA VAL A 227 -12.45 -13.96 -23.37
C VAL A 227 -13.62 -13.47 -22.53
N VAL A 228 -13.35 -12.65 -21.52
CA VAL A 228 -14.37 -12.13 -20.62
C VAL A 228 -14.63 -10.66 -20.91
N GLU A 229 -15.90 -10.32 -21.09
CA GLU A 229 -16.38 -8.94 -21.19
C GLU A 229 -17.15 -8.57 -19.92
N LYS A 230 -16.74 -7.47 -19.27
CA LYS A 230 -17.35 -7.03 -18.01
C LYS A 230 -17.47 -5.52 -17.96
N THR A 231 -18.61 -5.03 -17.49
CA THR A 231 -18.79 -3.62 -17.13
C THR A 231 -18.31 -3.40 -15.71
N VAL A 232 -17.42 -2.42 -15.53
CA VAL A 232 -16.84 -2.05 -14.25
C VAL A 232 -17.24 -0.62 -13.94
N LYS A 233 -17.83 -0.42 -12.75
CA LYS A 233 -18.20 0.90 -12.26
C LYS A 233 -17.02 1.51 -11.52
N ILE A 234 -16.50 2.60 -12.07
CA ILE A 234 -15.41 3.38 -11.48
C ILE A 234 -16.04 4.52 -10.68
N PRO A 235 -15.81 4.59 -9.35
CA PRO A 235 -16.42 5.61 -8.52
C PRO A 235 -15.90 7.01 -8.85
N ALA A 236 -16.72 8.03 -8.62
CA ALA A 236 -16.31 9.41 -8.72
C ALA A 236 -15.22 9.72 -7.68
N GLY A 237 -14.22 10.50 -8.09
CA GLY A 237 -13.11 10.93 -7.24
C GLY A 237 -11.90 9.99 -7.27
N ILE A 238 -11.94 8.88 -8.01
CA ILE A 238 -10.86 7.88 -8.02
C ILE A 238 -9.50 8.53 -8.33
N ASP A 239 -8.48 8.23 -7.52
CA ASP A 239 -7.12 8.73 -7.74
C ASP A 239 -6.35 7.88 -8.74
N ASP A 240 -5.29 8.48 -9.30
CA ASP A 240 -4.31 7.75 -10.10
C ASP A 240 -3.64 6.64 -9.27
N GLY A 241 -3.48 5.47 -9.88
CA GLY A 241 -2.87 4.31 -9.22
C GLY A 241 -3.78 3.54 -8.26
N GLN A 242 -5.01 4.01 -7.99
CA GLN A 242 -5.98 3.23 -7.21
C GLN A 242 -6.35 1.93 -7.92
N ARG A 243 -6.63 0.89 -7.12
CA ARG A 243 -6.98 -0.44 -7.59
C ARG A 243 -8.40 -0.86 -7.19
N LEU A 244 -9.16 -1.38 -8.14
CA LEU A 244 -10.45 -2.02 -7.90
C LEU A 244 -10.28 -3.54 -7.98
N ARG A 245 -10.77 -4.26 -6.97
CA ARG A 245 -10.71 -5.73 -6.91
C ARG A 245 -12.04 -6.33 -7.35
N LEU A 246 -11.99 -7.22 -8.33
CA LEU A 246 -13.12 -8.05 -8.75
C LEU A 246 -12.83 -9.51 -8.37
N SER A 247 -13.53 -9.99 -7.34
CA SER A 247 -13.29 -11.31 -6.77
C SER A 247 -13.65 -12.45 -7.72
N GLY A 248 -12.79 -13.48 -7.81
CA GLY A 248 -13.01 -14.69 -8.62
C GLY A 248 -12.94 -14.49 -10.14
N MET A 249 -12.53 -13.29 -10.58
CA MET A 249 -12.44 -12.90 -11.99
C MET A 249 -11.02 -13.06 -12.58
N GLY A 250 -10.05 -13.49 -11.77
CA GLY A 250 -8.72 -13.89 -12.23
C GLY A 250 -8.69 -15.27 -12.87
N GLU A 251 -7.51 -15.86 -12.90
CA GLU A 251 -7.27 -17.17 -13.55
C GLU A 251 -7.98 -18.30 -12.82
N ALA A 252 -8.37 -19.34 -13.55
CA ALA A 252 -8.87 -20.58 -12.96
C ALA A 252 -7.74 -21.34 -12.27
N SER A 253 -8.04 -21.94 -11.13
CA SER A 253 -7.07 -22.76 -10.42
C SER A 253 -6.71 -24.03 -11.21
N PRO A 254 -5.41 -24.30 -11.43
CA PRO A 254 -4.94 -25.58 -12.00
C PRO A 254 -5.36 -26.80 -11.19
N SER A 255 -5.53 -26.62 -9.88
CA SER A 255 -5.83 -27.67 -8.90
C SER A 255 -7.32 -27.80 -8.58
N GLY A 256 -8.20 -27.07 -9.30
CA GLY A 256 -9.65 -27.10 -9.06
C GLY A 256 -10.11 -26.25 -7.87
N GLY A 257 -9.27 -25.33 -7.40
CA GLY A 257 -9.56 -24.35 -6.35
C GLY A 257 -10.38 -23.16 -6.82
N PRO A 258 -10.59 -22.17 -5.94
CA PRO A 258 -11.18 -20.91 -6.35
C PRO A 258 -10.33 -20.23 -7.42
N ASN A 259 -10.97 -19.45 -8.28
CA ASN A 259 -10.25 -18.60 -9.22
C ASN A 259 -9.48 -17.52 -8.44
N GLY A 260 -8.43 -16.98 -9.06
CA GLY A 260 -7.81 -15.74 -8.60
C GLY A 260 -8.74 -14.55 -8.77
N ASP A 261 -8.24 -13.37 -8.42
CA ASP A 261 -8.97 -12.11 -8.53
C ASP A 261 -8.44 -11.26 -9.68
N LEU A 262 -9.28 -10.35 -10.17
CA LEU A 262 -8.86 -9.34 -11.13
C LEU A 262 -8.66 -7.99 -10.42
N TYR A 263 -7.45 -7.46 -10.50
CA TYR A 263 -7.10 -6.13 -10.03
C TYR A 263 -7.06 -5.15 -11.19
N ILE A 264 -7.97 -4.20 -11.16
CA ILE A 264 -8.06 -3.13 -12.15
C ILE A 264 -7.33 -1.92 -11.61
N TYR A 265 -6.24 -1.55 -12.26
CA TYR A 265 -5.45 -0.36 -11.94
C TYR A 265 -5.98 0.81 -12.77
N ILE A 266 -6.38 1.87 -12.08
CA ILE A 266 -6.83 3.08 -12.75
C ILE A 266 -5.61 3.95 -13.02
N LYS A 267 -5.51 4.41 -14.27
CA LYS A 267 -4.52 5.38 -14.70
C LYS A 267 -5.23 6.62 -15.22
N VAL A 268 -5.10 7.73 -14.50
CA VAL A 268 -5.71 9.00 -14.89
C VAL A 268 -4.77 9.68 -15.88
N LYS A 269 -5.28 10.03 -17.06
CA LYS A 269 -4.51 10.76 -18.06
C LYS A 269 -4.17 12.15 -17.55
N GLN A 270 -2.93 12.57 -17.78
CA GLN A 270 -2.51 13.93 -17.50
C GLN A 270 -3.37 14.91 -18.30
N HIS A 271 -3.93 15.92 -17.63
CA HIS A 271 -4.76 16.94 -18.25
C HIS A 271 -3.89 18.12 -18.69
N SER A 272 -4.26 18.80 -19.78
CA SER A 272 -3.47 19.90 -20.35
C SER A 272 -3.55 21.20 -19.55
N ILE A 273 -4.64 21.42 -18.83
CA ILE A 273 -4.94 22.65 -18.08
C ILE A 273 -4.90 22.43 -16.56
N PHE A 274 -5.17 21.21 -16.11
CA PHE A 274 -5.42 20.91 -14.70
C PHE A 274 -4.37 19.95 -14.20
N GLU A 275 -3.80 20.27 -13.05
CA GLU A 275 -2.98 19.38 -12.26
C GLU A 275 -3.77 19.02 -11.00
N ARG A 276 -3.94 17.72 -10.75
CA ARG A 276 -4.64 17.24 -9.56
C ARG A 276 -3.65 17.07 -8.43
N ILE A 277 -3.94 17.69 -7.29
CA ILE A 277 -3.21 17.52 -6.03
C ILE A 277 -4.23 17.09 -4.98
N ASP A 278 -4.23 15.81 -4.62
CA ASP A 278 -5.26 15.19 -3.79
C ASP A 278 -6.68 15.44 -4.35
N ASP A 279 -7.56 16.10 -3.58
CA ASP A 279 -8.90 16.48 -4.01
C ASP A 279 -8.93 17.84 -4.71
N ASP A 280 -7.84 18.61 -4.66
CA ASP A 280 -7.76 19.95 -5.24
C ASP A 280 -7.26 19.92 -6.69
N LEU A 281 -7.68 20.92 -7.47
CA LEU A 281 -7.25 21.11 -8.85
C LEU A 281 -6.50 22.41 -9.00
N VAL A 282 -5.28 22.36 -9.49
CA VAL A 282 -4.49 23.53 -9.83
C VAL A 282 -4.59 23.80 -11.32
N CYS A 283 -4.86 25.05 -11.68
CA CYS A 283 -4.68 25.51 -13.06
C CYS A 283 -3.91 26.82 -13.10
N GLU A 284 -3.07 26.96 -14.11
CA GLU A 284 -2.37 28.20 -14.40
C GLU A 284 -3.12 28.96 -15.49
N ILE A 285 -3.41 30.24 -15.23
CA ILE A 285 -4.14 31.07 -16.18
C ILE A 285 -3.29 32.27 -16.56
N PRO A 286 -2.89 32.37 -17.84
CA PRO A 286 -2.19 33.52 -18.34
C PRO A 286 -3.16 34.71 -18.44
N ILE A 287 -2.76 35.86 -17.91
CA ILE A 287 -3.48 37.13 -18.06
C ILE A 287 -2.56 38.22 -18.60
N SER A 288 -3.13 39.17 -19.32
CA SER A 288 -2.38 40.32 -19.82
C SER A 288 -1.95 41.25 -18.68
N TYR A 289 -0.85 41.96 -18.90
CA TYR A 289 -0.39 43.03 -18.00
C TYR A 289 -1.49 44.06 -17.68
N ALA A 290 -2.29 44.42 -18.68
CA ALA A 290 -3.40 45.35 -18.52
C ALA A 290 -4.48 44.79 -17.59
N HIS A 291 -4.89 43.52 -17.76
CA HIS A 291 -5.86 42.87 -16.88
C HIS A 291 -5.34 42.73 -15.44
N ALA A 292 -4.06 42.40 -15.25
CA ALA A 292 -3.46 42.33 -13.92
C ALA A 292 -3.47 43.69 -13.21
N THR A 293 -3.20 44.77 -13.97
CA THR A 293 -3.10 46.14 -13.45
C THR A 293 -4.48 46.73 -13.16
N LEU A 294 -5.40 46.65 -14.11
CA LEU A 294 -6.72 47.28 -14.05
C LEU A 294 -7.78 46.42 -13.35
N GLY A 295 -7.53 45.11 -13.24
CA GLY A 295 -8.55 44.13 -12.86
C GLY A 295 -9.55 43.89 -13.99
N GLY A 296 -10.61 43.14 -13.68
CA GLY A 296 -11.67 42.82 -14.63
C GLY A 296 -12.30 41.48 -14.36
N ASP A 297 -13.20 41.05 -15.23
CA ASP A 297 -13.81 39.72 -15.17
C ASP A 297 -13.06 38.76 -16.10
N LEU A 298 -12.74 37.57 -15.61
CA LEU A 298 -12.09 36.51 -16.36
C LEU A 298 -12.93 35.23 -16.34
N GLU A 299 -13.03 34.56 -17.49
CA GLU A 299 -13.68 33.27 -17.59
C GLU A 299 -12.68 32.15 -17.27
N ILE A 300 -12.97 31.39 -16.23
CA ILE A 300 -12.11 30.35 -15.68
C ILE A 300 -12.67 28.97 -16.07
N PRO A 301 -11.87 28.11 -16.73
CA PRO A 301 -12.28 26.74 -16.96
C PRO A 301 -12.27 25.95 -15.65
N THR A 302 -13.29 25.12 -15.46
CA THR A 302 -13.43 24.15 -14.37
C THR A 302 -13.78 22.79 -14.99
N ILE A 303 -13.69 21.69 -14.23
CA ILE A 303 -14.08 20.36 -14.76
C ILE A 303 -15.55 20.29 -15.18
N ASP A 304 -16.42 21.07 -14.54
CA ASP A 304 -17.87 21.04 -14.79
C ASP A 304 -18.34 22.08 -15.83
N GLY A 305 -17.44 22.93 -16.32
CA GLY A 305 -17.77 24.00 -17.25
C GLY A 305 -16.97 25.27 -16.98
N LYS A 306 -17.52 26.44 -17.32
CA LYS A 306 -16.83 27.72 -17.19
C LYS A 306 -17.49 28.60 -16.13
N ILE A 307 -16.69 29.34 -15.38
CA ILE A 307 -17.14 30.26 -14.32
C ILE A 307 -16.51 31.63 -14.51
N LYS A 308 -17.27 32.70 -14.35
CA LYS A 308 -16.73 34.07 -14.32
C LYS A 308 -16.18 34.40 -12.93
N MET A 309 -14.94 34.85 -12.87
CA MET A 309 -14.25 35.29 -11.66
C MET A 309 -13.76 36.72 -11.83
N LYS A 310 -13.99 37.56 -10.81
CA LYS A 310 -13.49 38.92 -10.78
C LYS A 310 -12.05 38.97 -10.27
N ILE A 311 -11.15 39.51 -11.08
CA ILE A 311 -9.75 39.75 -10.72
C ILE A 311 -9.62 41.18 -10.16
N PRO A 312 -9.13 41.35 -8.92
CA PRO A 312 -8.84 42.66 -8.35
C PRO A 312 -7.75 43.40 -9.12
N ALA A 313 -7.86 44.72 -9.18
CA ALA A 313 -6.80 45.58 -9.70
C ALA A 313 -5.50 45.42 -8.89
N GLY A 314 -4.35 45.45 -9.57
CA GLY A 314 -3.04 45.26 -8.95
C GLY A 314 -2.74 43.82 -8.54
N THR A 315 -3.40 42.84 -9.16
CA THR A 315 -3.10 41.41 -8.92
C THR A 315 -1.66 41.10 -9.32
N GLN A 316 -0.90 40.52 -8.39
CA GLN A 316 0.50 40.18 -8.60
C GLN A 316 0.66 38.83 -9.30
N ASN A 317 1.77 38.65 -10.01
CA ASN A 317 2.12 37.38 -10.63
C ASN A 317 2.24 36.26 -9.58
N GLY A 318 1.76 35.07 -9.92
CA GLY A 318 1.74 33.92 -9.02
C GLY A 318 0.66 33.97 -7.92
N LYS A 319 -0.18 35.01 -7.89
CA LYS A 319 -1.30 35.06 -6.94
C LYS A 319 -2.25 33.89 -7.20
N VAL A 320 -2.59 33.17 -6.14
CA VAL A 320 -3.55 32.04 -6.20
C VAL A 320 -4.91 32.51 -5.70
N PHE A 321 -5.94 32.27 -6.52
CA PHE A 321 -7.35 32.42 -6.17
C PHE A 321 -7.96 31.05 -5.95
N ARG A 322 -8.83 30.96 -4.95
CA ARG A 322 -9.47 29.70 -4.56
C ARG A 322 -10.93 29.72 -4.93
N LEU A 323 -11.34 28.80 -5.81
CA LEU A 323 -12.72 28.54 -6.16
C LEU A 323 -13.21 27.36 -5.32
N LYS A 324 -14.08 27.64 -4.35
CA LYS A 324 -14.57 26.64 -3.41
C LYS A 324 -15.39 25.56 -4.11
N GLU A 325 -15.20 24.30 -3.72
CA GLU A 325 -15.97 23.13 -4.19
C GLU A 325 -15.92 22.90 -5.71
N LYS A 326 -14.85 23.36 -6.36
CA LYS A 326 -14.59 23.19 -7.80
C LYS A 326 -13.49 22.18 -8.13
N GLY A 327 -12.99 21.46 -7.12
CA GLY A 327 -12.05 20.36 -7.26
C GLY A 327 -12.71 19.01 -7.51
N MET A 328 -11.99 17.95 -7.16
CA MET A 328 -12.41 16.55 -7.28
C MET A 328 -13.31 16.16 -6.10
N PRO A 329 -14.29 15.26 -6.31
CA PRO A 329 -15.07 14.71 -5.22
C PRO A 329 -14.25 13.72 -4.40
N ASN A 330 -14.53 13.68 -3.10
CA ASN A 330 -13.86 12.75 -2.20
C ASN A 330 -14.42 11.33 -2.36
N THR A 331 -13.55 10.33 -2.53
CA THR A 331 -13.97 8.92 -2.72
C THR A 331 -14.49 8.24 -1.45
N ARG A 332 -14.11 8.73 -0.27
CA ARG A 332 -14.34 8.08 1.03
C ARG A 332 -15.36 8.80 1.91
N GLY A 333 -15.87 9.94 1.47
CA GLY A 333 -16.69 10.81 2.30
C GLY A 333 -17.59 11.74 1.50
N TYR A 334 -18.00 12.82 2.14
CA TYR A 334 -18.84 13.85 1.56
C TYR A 334 -18.02 15.11 1.28
N GLY A 335 -18.25 15.75 0.14
CA GLY A 335 -17.61 17.00 -0.24
C GLY A 335 -16.77 16.92 -1.51
N ARG A 336 -16.24 18.07 -1.92
CA ARG A 336 -15.30 18.24 -3.03
C ARG A 336 -14.14 19.11 -2.58
N GLY A 337 -12.98 18.90 -3.17
CA GLY A 337 -11.87 19.84 -3.06
C GLY A 337 -12.16 21.16 -3.75
N ASP A 338 -11.18 22.05 -3.70
CA ASP A 338 -11.21 23.37 -4.29
C ASP A 338 -10.42 23.41 -5.60
N GLN A 339 -10.72 24.41 -6.45
CA GLN A 339 -9.86 24.72 -7.59
C GLN A 339 -8.98 25.93 -7.26
N LEU A 340 -7.67 25.75 -7.36
CA LEU A 340 -6.63 26.75 -7.14
C LEU A 340 -6.20 27.32 -8.49
N VAL A 341 -6.61 28.56 -8.72
CA VAL A 341 -6.29 29.30 -9.94
C VAL A 341 -5.05 30.15 -9.70
N LYS A 342 -3.91 29.75 -10.27
CA LYS A 342 -2.67 30.51 -10.20
C LYS A 342 -2.58 31.46 -11.39
N ILE A 343 -2.47 32.75 -11.11
CA ILE A 343 -2.34 33.77 -12.15
C ILE A 343 -0.90 33.83 -12.64
N VAL A 344 -0.71 33.76 -13.95
CA VAL A 344 0.56 34.00 -14.63
C VAL A 344 0.41 35.26 -15.48
N ILE A 345 1.21 36.30 -15.22
CA ILE A 345 1.17 37.51 -16.03
C ILE A 345 2.03 37.30 -17.27
N GLU A 346 1.40 37.33 -18.44
CA GLU A 346 2.10 37.26 -19.72
C GLU A 346 2.57 38.66 -20.13
N ILE A 347 3.88 38.80 -20.30
CA ILE A 347 4.50 40.05 -20.77
C ILE A 347 4.49 40.02 -22.31
N PRO A 348 3.87 41.00 -22.98
CA PRO A 348 3.76 40.99 -24.43
C PRO A 348 5.13 41.15 -25.10
N THR A 349 5.39 40.35 -26.13
CA THR A 349 6.58 40.42 -26.98
C THR A 349 6.27 41.10 -28.31
N ASN A 350 7.31 41.49 -29.08
CA ASN A 350 7.18 42.06 -30.43
C ASN A 350 6.33 43.35 -30.51
N LEU A 351 6.59 44.30 -29.60
CA LEU A 351 5.88 45.57 -29.56
C LEU A 351 6.25 46.50 -30.73
N ASN A 352 5.24 47.17 -31.30
CA ASN A 352 5.45 48.26 -32.26
C ASN A 352 5.84 49.58 -31.55
N ASP A 353 6.24 50.59 -32.31
CA ASP A 353 6.76 51.84 -31.74
C ASP A 353 5.73 52.60 -30.91
N SER A 354 4.48 52.66 -31.37
CA SER A 354 3.38 53.27 -30.63
C SER A 354 3.12 52.58 -29.28
N GLN A 355 3.16 51.24 -29.24
CA GLN A 355 3.00 50.46 -28.00
C GLN A 355 4.15 50.70 -27.01
N LYS A 356 5.39 50.80 -27.52
CA LYS A 356 6.56 51.14 -26.69
C LYS A 356 6.45 52.53 -26.10
N GLU A 357 6.00 53.52 -26.87
CA GLU A 357 5.80 54.89 -26.39
C GLU A 357 4.74 54.97 -25.29
N LEU A 358 3.64 54.23 -25.43
CA LEU A 358 2.60 54.14 -24.39
C LEU A 358 3.16 53.57 -23.08
N LEU A 359 3.94 52.48 -23.14
CA LEU A 359 4.55 51.89 -21.96
C LEU A 359 5.59 52.81 -21.31
N LYS A 360 6.42 53.51 -22.10
CA LYS A 360 7.38 54.50 -21.58
C LYS A 360 6.68 55.66 -20.89
N SER A 361 5.57 56.13 -21.46
CA SER A 361 4.78 57.22 -20.88
C SER A 361 4.08 56.79 -19.59
N PHE A 362 3.56 55.57 -19.56
CA PHE A 362 3.00 54.96 -18.36
C PHE A 362 4.05 54.82 -17.26
N ASP A 363 5.22 54.25 -17.56
CA ASP A 363 6.31 54.07 -16.59
C ASP A 363 6.77 55.39 -15.96
N LYS A 364 6.92 56.45 -16.78
CA LYS A 364 7.23 57.81 -16.29
C LYS A 364 6.18 58.39 -15.35
N SER A 365 4.92 57.94 -15.44
CA SER A 365 3.85 58.42 -14.57
C SER A 365 3.84 57.76 -13.19
N LEU A 366 4.52 56.62 -13.04
CA LEU A 366 4.56 55.84 -11.80
C LEU A 366 5.59 56.41 -10.83
N LYS A 367 5.30 56.27 -9.53
CA LYS A 367 6.18 56.72 -8.43
C LYS A 367 6.48 55.56 -7.49
N ASP A 368 7.37 55.73 -6.52
CA ASP A 368 7.73 54.68 -5.55
C ASP A 368 6.53 54.08 -4.80
N LYS A 369 5.48 54.88 -4.57
CA LYS A 369 4.22 54.41 -3.96
C LYS A 369 3.51 53.30 -4.75
N ASN A 370 3.83 53.15 -6.04
CA ASN A 370 3.25 52.14 -6.92
C ASN A 370 4.02 50.80 -6.87
N TYR A 371 5.19 50.74 -6.21
CA TYR A 371 6.08 49.58 -6.21
C TYR A 371 6.48 49.12 -4.78
N ASN A 372 5.51 48.62 -4.02
CA ASN A 372 5.73 48.17 -2.63
C ASN A 372 6.81 47.07 -2.51
N MET A 373 6.82 46.07 -3.40
CA MET A 373 7.83 44.99 -3.35
C MET A 373 9.24 45.50 -3.62
N LYS A 374 9.40 46.38 -4.63
CA LYS A 374 10.69 46.98 -4.99
C LYS A 374 11.25 47.77 -3.81
N LYS A 375 10.43 48.62 -3.20
CA LYS A 375 10.80 49.39 -2.01
C LYS A 375 11.27 48.49 -0.87
N THR A 376 10.46 47.48 -0.51
CA THR A 376 10.77 46.54 0.58
C THR A 376 12.07 45.77 0.33
N PHE A 377 12.34 45.37 -0.91
CA PHE A 377 13.56 44.67 -1.28
C PHE A 377 14.81 45.55 -1.13
N PHE A 378 14.78 46.77 -1.67
CA PHE A 378 15.92 47.69 -1.55
C PHE A 378 16.16 48.18 -0.12
N ASP A 379 15.10 48.34 0.69
CA ASP A 379 15.24 48.65 2.11
C ASP A 379 15.94 47.51 2.87
N LYS A 380 15.60 46.25 2.58
CA LYS A 380 16.30 45.08 3.15
C LYS A 380 17.77 45.01 2.77
N ILE A 381 18.10 45.33 1.51
CA ILE A 381 19.50 45.39 1.06
C ILE A 381 20.27 46.46 1.82
N LYS A 382 19.72 47.66 1.97
CA LYS A 382 20.39 48.75 2.71
C LYS A 382 20.69 48.35 4.16
N ASN A 383 19.77 47.64 4.81
CA ASN A 383 19.96 47.15 6.18
C ASN A 383 20.95 45.97 6.30
N LEU A 384 21.39 45.36 5.20
CA LEU A 384 22.39 44.28 5.20
C LEU A 384 23.84 44.80 5.05
N PHE A 385 24.00 46.03 4.56
CA PHE A 385 25.31 46.67 4.32
C PHE A 385 25.57 47.88 5.22
N VAL A 386 24.74 48.05 6.25
CA VAL A 386 24.92 48.95 7.41
C VAL A 386 25.03 48.04 8.62
#